data_AF-A0A914Q7Y7-F1
#
_entry.id   AF-A0A914Q7Y7-F1
#
_cell.length_a   1.000
_cell.length_b   1.000
_cell.length_c   1.000
_cell.angle_alpha   90.00
_cell.angle_beta   90.00
_cell.angle_gamma   90.00
#
_symmetry.space_group_name_H-M   'P 1'
#
loop_
_entity.id
_entity.type
_entity.pdbx_description
1 polymer ?
#
loop_
_entity_poly.entity_id
_entity_poly.type
_entity_poly.pdbx_seq_one_letter_code
_entity_poly.pdbx_strand_id
1 'polypeptide(L)' 'MTSLLANKMFNGEHAGLEAIYKTETIRCPKSYGTFKMEDGTCGIVTEYISMNSSKNQEALGKQLAE' A
#
# COMPACT_ATOMS: atom_id res chain seq x y z
N MET A 1 -21.17 -4.33 0.59
CA MET A 1 -20.16 -3.99 -0.44
C MET A 1 -19.88 -5.28 -1.20
N THR A 2 -20.09 -5.34 -2.52
CA THR A 2 -19.92 -6.60 -3.27
C THR A 2 -18.43 -6.96 -3.38
N SER A 3 -18.09 -8.25 -3.29
CA SER A 3 -16.69 -8.74 -3.29
C SER A 3 -15.89 -8.33 -4.53
N LEU A 4 -16.57 -8.06 -5.65
CA LEU A 4 -15.95 -7.55 -6.87
C LEU A 4 -15.41 -6.12 -6.72
N LEU A 5 -16.16 -5.24 -6.04
CA LEU A 5 -15.72 -3.86 -5.78
C LEU A 5 -14.55 -3.83 -4.80
N ALA A 6 -14.60 -4.69 -3.78
CA ALA A 6 -13.51 -4.81 -2.80
C ALA A 6 -12.23 -5.36 -3.45
N ASN A 7 -12.31 -6.35 -4.34
CA ASN A 7 -11.14 -6.84 -5.07
C ASN A 7 -10.54 -5.76 -5.99
N LYS A 8 -11.38 -4.99 -6.69
CA LYS A 8 -10.91 -3.87 -7.52
C LYS A 8 -10.21 -2.80 -6.67
N MET A 9 -10.72 -2.50 -5.48
CA MET A 9 -10.08 -1.59 -4.52
C MET A 9 -8.68 -2.08 -4.14
N PHE A 10 -8.53 -3.34 -3.73
CA PHE A 10 -7.22 -3.89 -3.36
C PHE A 10 -6.25 -3.97 -4.54
N ASN A 11 -6.72 -4.25 -5.76
CA ASN A 11 -5.86 -4.23 -6.95
C ASN A 11 -5.35 -2.81 -7.25
N GLY A 12 -6.18 -1.79 -7.02
CA GLY A 12 -5.76 -0.40 -7.13
C GLY A 12 -4.71 -0.03 -6.09
N GLU A 13 -4.92 -0.42 -4.83
CA GLU A 13 -3.95 -0.23 -3.74
C GLU A 13 -2.61 -0.92 -4.05
N HIS A 14 -2.64 -2.17 -4.52
CA HIS A 14 -1.45 -2.92 -4.91
C HIS A 14 -0.64 -2.19 -5.99
N ALA A 15 -1.30 -1.76 -7.07
CA ALA A 15 -0.65 -1.02 -8.15
C ALA A 15 -0.08 0.33 -7.67
N GLY A 16 -0.80 1.04 -6.80
CA GLY A 16 -0.34 2.29 -6.21
C GLY A 16 0.90 2.10 -5.33
N LEU A 17 0.86 1.15 -4.40
CA LEU A 17 1.99 0.83 -3.53
C LEU A 17 3.21 0.34 -4.33
N GLU A 18 3.03 -0.49 -5.37
CA GLU A 18 4.12 -0.88 -6.26
C GLU A 18 4.75 0.31 -6.98
N ALA A 19 3.93 1.25 -7.47
CA ALA A 19 4.41 2.42 -8.18
C ALA A 19 5.21 3.34 -7.24
N ILE A 20 4.70 3.61 -6.03
CA ILE A 20 5.40 4.41 -5.02
C ILE A 20 6.68 3.69 -4.55
N TYR A 21 6.63 2.38 -4.32
CA TYR A 21 7.81 1.63 -3.85
C TYR A 21 8.97 1.69 -4.86
N LYS A 22 8.67 1.72 -6.16
CA LYS A 22 9.65 1.81 -7.26
C LYS A 22 10.29 3.19 -7.40
N THR A 23 9.73 4.25 -6.81
CA THR A 23 10.39 5.58 -6.85
C THR A 23 11.61 5.64 -5.95
N GLU A 24 11.67 4.77 -4.93
CA GLU A 24 12.72 4.77 -3.90
C GLU A 24 12.83 6.12 -3.14
N THR A 25 11.76 6.94 -3.14
CA THR A 25 11.74 8.28 -2.52
C THR A 25 11.09 8.26 -1.12
N ILE A 26 9.77 8.08 -1.07
CA ILE A 26 9.00 8.00 0.19
C ILE A 26 8.80 6.54 0.63
N ARG A 27 8.96 6.29 1.92
CA ARG A 27 8.75 4.95 2.49
C ARG A 27 7.27 4.57 2.42
N CYS A 28 6.98 3.49 1.72
CA CYS A 28 5.68 2.81 1.73
C CYS A 28 5.87 1.29 1.99
N PRO A 29 4.84 0.56 2.45
CA PRO A 29 4.92 -0.88 2.58
C PRO A 29 5.14 -1.55 1.22
N LYS A 30 6.09 -2.48 1.13
CA LYS A 30 6.19 -3.35 -0.04
C LYS A 30 4.91 -4.16 -0.21
N SER A 31 4.28 -4.10 -1.38
CA SER A 31 3.12 -4.93 -1.69
C SER A 31 3.55 -6.28 -2.26
N TYR A 32 2.96 -7.37 -1.78
CA TYR A 32 3.22 -8.74 -2.24
C TYR A 32 2.11 -9.29 -3.15
N GLY A 33 0.95 -8.63 -3.20
CA GLY A 33 -0.16 -8.99 -4.07
C GLY A 33 -1.53 -8.93 -3.38
N THR A 34 -2.57 -9.28 -4.13
CA THR A 34 -3.97 -9.35 -3.65
C THR A 34 -4.49 -10.77 -3.70
N PHE A 35 -5.52 -11.07 -2.91
CA PHE A 35 -6.19 -12.36 -2.94
C PHE A 35 -7.70 -12.20 -2.90
N LYS A 36 -8.40 -13.22 -3.41
CA LYS A 36 -9.85 -13.38 -3.32
C LYS A 36 -10.16 -14.86 -3.09
N MET A 37 -10.97 -15.14 -2.08
CA MET A 37 -11.44 -16.46 -1.71
C MET A 37 -12.86 -16.69 -2.26
N GLU A 38 -13.25 -17.96 -2.34
CA GLU A 38 -14.55 -18.39 -2.91
C GLU A 38 -15.75 -17.87 -2.11
N ASP A 39 -15.58 -17.70 -0.79
CA ASP A 39 -16.57 -17.12 0.13
C ASP A 39 -16.79 -15.61 -0.09
N GLY A 40 -16.03 -14.99 -0.99
CA GLY A 40 -16.09 -13.57 -1.29
C GLY A 40 -15.16 -12.70 -0.45
N THR A 41 -14.40 -13.29 0.48
CA THR A 41 -13.34 -12.60 1.22
C THR A 41 -12.24 -12.18 0.25
N CYS A 42 -11.73 -10.96 0.41
CA CYS A 42 -10.59 -10.47 -0.38
C CYS A 42 -9.72 -9.55 0.45
N GLY A 43 -8.45 -9.41 0.06
CA GLY A 43 -7.48 -8.61 0.78
C GLY A 43 -6.21 -8.36 -0.02
N ILE A 44 -5.31 -7.63 0.61
CA ILE A 44 -3.96 -7.33 0.12
C ILE A 44 -2.94 -7.84 1.13
N VAL A 45 -1.80 -8.33 0.66
CA VAL A 45 -0.67 -8.75 1.49
C VAL A 45 0.46 -7.74 1.33
N THR A 46 0.93 -7.17 2.43
CA THR A 46 1.96 -6.13 2.44
C THR A 46 3.01 -6.39 3.52
N GLU A 47 4.15 -5.71 3.40
CA GLU A 47 5.15 -5.60 4.46
C GLU A 47 4.53 -5.04 5.73
N TYR A 48 4.84 -5.67 6.87
CA TYR A 48 4.55 -5.09 8.17
C TYR A 48 5.58 -4.01 8.52
N ILE A 49 5.12 -2.79 8.74
CA ILE A 49 5.94 -1.68 9.21
C ILE A 49 5.61 -1.40 10.67
N SER A 50 6.61 -1.50 11.55
CA SER A 50 6.50 -0.97 12.92
C SER A 50 6.42 0.55 12.87
N MET A 51 5.24 1.09 13.18
CA MET A 51 4.99 2.52 13.21
C MET A 51 5.53 3.12 14.50
N ASN A 52 6.64 3.85 14.39
CA ASN A 52 7.18 4.66 15.46
C ASN A 52 6.82 6.13 15.18
N SER A 53 6.65 6.95 16.22
CA SER A 53 6.37 8.38 16.04
C SER A 53 7.57 9.08 15.38
N SER A 54 7.38 9.56 14.15
CA SER A 54 8.32 10.47 13.49
C SER A 54 7.88 11.91 13.72
N LYS A 55 8.79 12.77 14.18
CA LYS A 55 8.55 14.21 14.34
C LYS A 55 9.14 15.04 13.19
N ASN A 56 9.78 14.41 12.20
CA ASN A 56 10.49 15.12 11.14
C ASN A 56 9.59 15.35 9.90
N GLN A 57 8.78 16.41 9.96
CA GLN A 57 7.88 16.80 8.87
C GLN A 57 8.61 17.34 7.63
N GLU A 58 9.78 17.94 7.82
CA GLU A 58 10.62 18.44 6.71
C GLU A 58 11.12 17.28 5.84
N ALA A 59 11.64 16.22 6.45
CA ALA A 59 12.09 15.04 5.73
C ALA A 59 10.93 14.36 4.97
N LEU A 60 9.74 14.29 5.58
CA LEU A 60 8.55 13.75 4.93
C LEU A 60 8.17 14.57 3.69
N GLY A 61 8.15 15.91 3.81
CA GLY A 61 7.85 16.80 2.70
C GLY A 61 8.85 16.69 1.56
N LYS A 62 10.15 16.57 1.89
CA LYS A 62 11.20 16.37 0.87
C LYS A 62 11.05 15.05 0.13
N GLN A 63 10.84 13.95 0.84
CA GLN A 63 10.63 12.62 0.23
C GLN A 63 9.38 12.55 -0.65
N LEU A 64 8.34 13.32 -0.31
CA LEU A 64 7.11 13.38 -1.09
C LEU A 64 7.23 14.21 -2.38
N ALA A 65 8.17 15.17 -2.42
CA ALA A 65 8.33 16.08 -3.55
C ALA A 65 9.23 15.54 -4.68
N GLU A 66 9.98 14.46 -4.41
CA GLU A 66 10.81 13.73 -5.38
C GLU A 66 9.99 12.74 -6.21
#